data_AF-A0A1I3W6K2-F1
#
_entry.id   AF-A0A1I3W6K2-F1
#
_cell.length_a   1.000
_cell.length_b   1.000
_cell.length_c   1.000
_cell.angle_alpha   90.00
_cell.angle_beta   90.00
_cell.angle_gamma   90.00
#
_symmetry.space_group_name_H-M   'P 1'
#
loop_
_entity.id
_entity.type
_entity.pdbx_description
1 polymer ?
#
loop_
_entity_poly.entity_id
_entity_poly.type
_entity_poly.pdbx_seq_one_letter_code
_entity_poly.pdbx_strand_id
1 'polypeptide(L)'
;MEEYYPDIIKALIAAIITLTFNRVKSHLPERKQSKHDDSFDILRGVMAQGIEGRPNIVIEHAFKDYLKFPLNYSEIIRLINLQNPLKAFRLYESAQFMVEYNEFSKFFEYKEKYNNEKKRKSTKRRAFAAYFLYAFLALMTLMYAPILVEVRGFQGFAFIFFFLVFLLPAAWFMLEEYGRSENAAHFLSFLEKDSKYYFKKSVNSDPIRYGSAAPNYA
;
A
#
# COMPACT_ATOMS: atom_id res chain seq x y z
N MET A 1 -22.41 -5.40 46.97
CA MET A 1 -22.12 -5.59 45.53
C MET A 1 -21.30 -4.42 44.97
N GLU A 2 -20.31 -3.91 45.71
CA GLU A 2 -19.52 -2.73 45.29
C GLU A 2 -18.03 -3.03 45.05
N GLU A 3 -17.54 -4.24 45.40
CA GLU A 3 -16.12 -4.60 45.25
C GLU A 3 -15.75 -5.23 43.89
N TYR A 4 -16.71 -5.46 42.99
CA TYR A 4 -16.46 -6.20 41.74
C TYR A 4 -16.07 -5.31 40.54
N TYR A 5 -16.34 -4.01 40.62
CA TYR A 5 -16.01 -3.03 39.58
C TYR A 5 -14.50 -2.77 39.35
N PRO A 6 -13.62 -2.69 40.37
CA PRO A 6 -12.22 -2.36 40.14
C PRO A 6 -11.47 -3.47 39.38
N ASP A 7 -11.85 -4.73 39.55
CA ASP A 7 -11.14 -5.85 38.91
C ASP A 7 -11.57 -6.08 37.46
N ILE A 8 -12.83 -5.80 37.12
CA ILE A 8 -13.28 -5.77 35.72
C ILE A 8 -12.56 -4.65 34.96
N ILE A 9 -12.44 -3.46 35.55
CA ILE A 9 -11.75 -2.32 34.92
C ILE A 9 -10.26 -2.63 34.71
N LYS A 10 -9.57 -3.23 35.71
CA LYS A 10 -8.18 -3.68 35.56
C LYS A 10 -8.02 -4.73 34.47
N ALA A 11 -8.94 -5.71 34.39
CA ALA A 11 -8.92 -6.73 33.35
C ALA A 11 -9.13 -6.13 31.95
N LEU A 12 -10.00 -5.13 31.84
CA LEU A 12 -10.30 -4.44 30.57
C LEU A 12 -9.10 -3.57 30.13
N ILE A 13 -8.46 -2.87 31.05
CA ILE A 13 -7.21 -2.13 30.80
C ILE A 13 -6.09 -3.10 30.40
N ALA A 14 -5.93 -4.21 31.12
CA ALA A 14 -4.94 -5.24 30.80
C ALA A 14 -5.20 -5.87 29.41
N ALA A 15 -6.46 -6.11 29.05
CA ALA A 15 -6.84 -6.61 27.73
C ALA A 15 -6.53 -5.61 26.62
N ILE A 16 -6.83 -4.31 26.83
CA ILE A 16 -6.51 -3.24 25.88
C ILE A 16 -4.99 -3.10 25.71
N ILE A 17 -4.22 -3.08 26.81
CA ILE A 17 -2.76 -3.02 26.78
C ILE A 17 -2.20 -4.25 26.06
N THR A 18 -2.69 -5.45 26.36
CA THR A 18 -2.20 -6.68 25.72
C THR A 18 -2.54 -6.72 24.22
N LEU A 19 -3.73 -6.27 23.82
CA LEU A 19 -4.13 -6.17 22.41
C LEU A 19 -3.32 -5.11 21.65
N THR A 20 -3.10 -3.94 22.23
CA THR A 20 -2.27 -2.89 21.63
C THR A 20 -0.79 -3.28 21.59
N PHE A 21 -0.26 -3.85 22.67
CA PHE A 21 1.13 -4.33 22.75
C PHE A 21 1.39 -5.49 21.79
N ASN A 22 0.46 -6.43 21.62
CA ASN A 22 0.61 -7.49 20.61
C ASN A 22 0.55 -6.95 19.17
N ARG A 23 -0.30 -5.94 18.90
CA ARG A 23 -0.26 -5.22 17.61
C ARG A 23 1.06 -4.52 17.39
N VAL A 24 1.59 -3.81 18.39
CA VAL A 24 2.88 -3.09 18.29
C VAL A 24 4.05 -4.07 18.19
N LYS A 25 4.04 -5.18 18.94
CA LYS A 25 5.06 -6.23 18.87
C LYS A 25 5.08 -6.93 17.51
N SER A 26 3.94 -7.06 16.83
CA SER A 26 3.89 -7.55 15.44
C SER A 26 4.54 -6.60 14.43
N HIS A 27 4.83 -5.36 14.83
CA HIS A 27 5.60 -4.37 14.08
C HIS A 27 7.09 -4.28 14.49
N LEU A 28 7.55 -5.01 15.51
CA LEU A 28 8.98 -5.06 15.85
C LEU A 28 9.79 -5.81 14.77
N PRO A 29 10.96 -5.27 14.36
CA PRO A 29 11.66 -5.66 13.14
C PRO A 29 12.37 -7.03 13.19
N GLU A 30 12.69 -7.56 14.38
CA GLU A 30 13.58 -8.73 14.52
C GLU A 30 12.99 -10.04 13.96
N ARG A 31 11.66 -10.21 13.98
CA ARG A 31 11.00 -11.39 13.38
C ARG A 31 10.65 -11.22 11.89
N LYS A 32 10.79 -10.00 11.37
CA LYS A 32 10.56 -9.70 9.95
C LYS A 32 11.78 -10.01 9.10
N GLN A 33 13.00 -9.82 9.61
CA GLN A 33 14.23 -10.02 8.83
C GLN A 33 14.37 -11.47 8.31
N SER A 34 14.31 -12.49 9.17
CA SER A 34 14.48 -13.89 8.72
C SER A 34 13.45 -14.33 7.69
N LYS A 35 12.16 -13.98 7.88
CA LYS A 35 11.12 -14.26 6.89
C LYS A 35 11.29 -13.47 5.59
N HIS A 36 11.89 -12.29 5.67
CA HIS A 36 12.14 -11.46 4.50
C HIS A 36 13.29 -12.03 3.66
N ASP A 37 14.30 -12.59 4.32
CA ASP A 37 15.44 -13.26 3.69
C ASP A 37 14.97 -14.54 2.97
N ASP A 38 14.18 -15.38 3.63
CA ASP A 38 13.60 -16.59 3.02
C ASP A 38 12.72 -16.27 1.80
N SER A 39 11.87 -15.24 1.91
CA SER A 39 10.98 -14.83 0.81
C SER A 39 11.78 -14.23 -0.37
N PHE A 40 12.89 -13.56 -0.07
CA PHE A 40 13.78 -13.00 -1.09
C PHE A 40 14.53 -14.09 -1.83
N ASP A 41 15.01 -15.12 -1.13
CA ASP A 41 15.72 -16.25 -1.75
C ASP A 41 14.81 -17.06 -2.67
N ILE A 42 13.54 -17.26 -2.30
CA ILE A 42 12.53 -17.89 -3.17
C ILE A 42 12.33 -17.05 -4.44
N LEU A 43 12.10 -15.74 -4.30
CA LEU A 43 11.90 -14.85 -5.45
C LEU A 43 13.13 -14.80 -6.34
N ARG A 44 14.33 -14.75 -5.76
CA ARG A 44 15.61 -14.77 -6.47
C ARG A 44 15.79 -16.07 -7.24
N GLY A 45 15.45 -17.22 -6.64
CA GLY A 45 15.47 -18.52 -7.31
C GLY A 45 14.51 -18.60 -8.49
N VAL A 46 13.31 -18.01 -8.37
CA VAL A 46 12.33 -17.92 -9.47
C VAL A 46 12.85 -17.03 -10.60
N MET A 47 13.42 -15.88 -10.28
CA MET A 47 13.95 -14.94 -11.28
C MET A 47 15.22 -15.45 -11.97
N ALA A 48 16.11 -16.15 -11.25
CA ALA A 48 17.38 -16.65 -11.77
C ALA A 48 17.23 -17.82 -12.75
N GLN A 49 16.20 -18.66 -12.57
CA GLN A 49 15.94 -19.81 -13.43
C GLN A 49 15.05 -19.46 -14.63
N GLY A 50 14.64 -18.20 -14.76
CA GLY A 50 13.72 -17.75 -15.80
C GLY A 50 12.25 -18.03 -15.46
N ILE A 51 11.40 -17.14 -15.96
CA ILE A 51 9.94 -17.19 -15.78
C ILE A 51 9.29 -18.11 -16.84
N GLU A 52 9.95 -18.28 -17.99
CA GLU A 52 9.44 -19.07 -19.11
C GLU A 52 9.36 -20.56 -18.76
N GLY A 53 8.20 -21.18 -19.01
CA GLY A 53 7.96 -22.62 -18.79
C GLY A 53 7.48 -23.01 -17.39
N ARG A 54 7.34 -22.05 -16.45
CA ARG A 54 6.79 -22.32 -15.11
C ARG A 54 5.28 -22.14 -15.05
N PRO A 55 4.57 -22.91 -14.19
CA PRO A 55 3.15 -22.67 -13.95
C PRO A 55 2.90 -21.29 -13.35
N ASN A 56 1.94 -20.55 -13.89
CA ASN A 56 1.57 -19.19 -13.44
C ASN A 56 1.38 -19.10 -11.92
N ILE A 57 0.72 -20.11 -11.33
CA ILE A 57 0.42 -20.21 -9.89
C ILE A 57 1.69 -20.16 -9.04
N VAL A 58 2.78 -20.79 -9.48
CA VAL A 58 4.05 -20.83 -8.73
C VAL A 58 4.67 -19.44 -8.64
N ILE A 59 4.56 -18.67 -9.73
CA ILE A 59 5.08 -17.31 -9.82
C ILE A 59 4.24 -16.37 -8.97
N GLU A 60 2.91 -16.46 -9.08
CA GLU A 60 1.98 -15.69 -8.25
C GLU A 60 2.23 -15.95 -6.75
N HIS A 61 2.46 -17.20 -6.36
CA HIS A 61 2.74 -17.54 -4.96
C HIS A 61 4.08 -16.96 -4.49
N ALA A 62 5.15 -17.08 -5.28
CA ALA A 62 6.46 -16.52 -4.93
C ALA A 62 6.42 -14.99 -4.77
N PHE A 63 5.71 -14.30 -5.67
CA PHE A 63 5.53 -12.86 -5.58
C PHE A 63 4.62 -12.46 -4.41
N LYS A 64 3.55 -13.20 -4.15
CA LYS A 64 2.67 -12.99 -2.98
C LYS A 64 3.44 -13.16 -1.67
N ASP A 65 4.31 -14.16 -1.58
CA ASP A 65 5.12 -14.41 -0.39
C ASP A 65 6.12 -13.28 -0.16
N TYR A 66 6.73 -12.72 -1.21
CA TYR A 66 7.65 -11.60 -1.08
C TYR A 66 6.94 -10.25 -0.82
N LEU A 67 5.94 -9.91 -1.63
CA LEU A 67 5.27 -8.61 -1.64
C LEU A 67 4.18 -8.48 -0.57
N LYS A 68 3.70 -9.60 -0.01
CA LYS A 68 2.62 -9.66 0.99
C LYS A 68 1.26 -9.17 0.49
N PHE A 69 1.07 -8.98 -0.80
CA PHE A 69 -0.22 -8.74 -1.45
C PHE A 69 -0.37 -9.61 -2.69
N PRO A 70 -1.61 -9.98 -3.07
CA PRO A 70 -1.85 -10.83 -4.23
C PRO A 70 -1.64 -10.04 -5.54
N LEU A 71 -1.01 -10.69 -6.52
CA LEU A 71 -0.87 -10.22 -7.89
C LEU A 71 -1.14 -11.37 -8.84
N ASN A 72 -1.79 -11.08 -9.96
CA ASN A 72 -1.95 -12.05 -11.05
C ASN A 72 -0.68 -12.13 -11.88
N TYR A 73 -0.48 -13.26 -12.56
CA TYR A 73 0.68 -13.48 -13.44
C TYR A 73 0.84 -12.37 -14.49
N SER A 74 -0.24 -11.95 -15.15
CA SER A 74 -0.20 -10.85 -16.14
C SER A 74 0.33 -9.54 -15.55
N GLU A 75 -0.08 -9.21 -14.32
CA GLU A 75 0.38 -8.01 -13.60
C GLU A 75 1.86 -8.11 -13.26
N ILE A 76 2.30 -9.27 -12.76
CA ILE A 76 3.69 -9.54 -12.40
C ILE A 76 4.58 -9.36 -13.64
N ILE A 77 4.23 -10.00 -14.75
CA ILE A 77 4.97 -9.88 -16.00
C ILE A 77 5.01 -8.44 -16.48
N ARG A 78 3.89 -7.72 -16.41
CA ARG A 78 3.85 -6.32 -16.81
C ARG A 78 4.79 -5.46 -15.96
N LEU A 79 4.80 -5.66 -14.64
CA LEU A 79 5.60 -4.88 -13.69
C LEU A 79 7.11 -5.21 -13.77
N ILE A 80 7.46 -6.48 -13.97
CA ILE A 80 8.86 -6.92 -14.13
C ILE A 80 9.48 -6.33 -15.40
N ASN A 81 8.69 -6.20 -16.47
CA ASN A 81 9.14 -5.70 -17.76
C ASN A 81 9.32 -4.17 -17.80
N LEU A 82 9.09 -3.44 -16.72
CA LEU A 82 9.34 -1.99 -16.64
C LEU A 82 10.82 -1.70 -16.39
N GLN A 83 11.27 -0.49 -16.70
CA GLN A 83 12.68 -0.10 -16.53
C GLN A 83 13.16 -0.16 -15.07
N ASN A 84 12.24 0.02 -14.11
CA ASN A 84 12.54 -0.11 -12.69
C ASN A 84 11.43 -0.92 -11.98
N PRO A 85 11.54 -2.27 -11.98
CA PRO A 85 10.49 -3.14 -11.48
C PRO A 85 10.30 -3.01 -9.96
N LEU A 86 11.38 -2.86 -9.19
CA LEU A 86 11.31 -2.66 -7.74
C LEU A 86 10.53 -1.39 -7.37
N LYS A 87 10.79 -0.28 -8.08
CA LYS A 87 10.02 0.95 -7.88
C LYS A 87 8.56 0.77 -8.31
N ALA A 88 8.31 0.04 -9.39
CA ALA A 88 6.96 -0.23 -9.86
C ALA A 88 6.14 -1.02 -8.84
N PHE A 89 6.70 -2.08 -8.24
CA PHE A 89 6.04 -2.86 -7.19
C PHE A 89 5.73 -2.02 -5.96
N ARG A 90 6.68 -1.18 -5.50
CA ARG A 90 6.44 -0.26 -4.36
C ARG A 90 5.33 0.74 -4.64
N LEU A 91 5.28 1.30 -5.85
CA LEU A 91 4.22 2.23 -6.23
C LEU A 91 2.88 1.52 -6.37
N TYR A 92 2.86 0.32 -6.95
CA TYR A 92 1.65 -0.48 -7.10
C TYR A 92 1.06 -0.89 -5.74
N GLU A 93 1.88 -1.27 -4.76
CA GLU A 93 1.44 -1.61 -3.40
C GLU A 93 0.51 -0.55 -2.81
N SER A 94 0.86 0.73 -3.01
CA SER A 94 0.07 1.88 -2.54
C SER A 94 -1.08 2.28 -3.47
N ALA A 95 -1.03 1.87 -4.75
CA ALA A 95 -1.99 2.24 -5.79
C ALA A 95 -3.08 1.19 -6.04
N GLN A 96 -2.87 -0.08 -5.66
CA GLN A 96 -3.75 -1.23 -5.93
C GLN A 96 -5.21 -1.05 -5.43
N PHE A 97 -5.43 -0.14 -4.48
CA PHE A 97 -6.78 0.17 -3.99
C PHE A 97 -7.61 0.94 -5.02
N MET A 98 -6.97 1.77 -5.85
CA MET A 98 -7.63 2.64 -6.82
C MET A 98 -7.39 2.24 -8.28
N VAL A 99 -6.38 1.42 -8.53
CA VAL A 99 -5.97 0.97 -9.86
C VAL A 99 -6.20 -0.54 -9.98
N GLU A 100 -6.60 -1.00 -11.15
CA GLU A 100 -6.73 -2.40 -11.52
C GLU A 100 -6.04 -2.67 -12.85
N TYR A 101 -5.55 -3.89 -13.04
CA TYR A 101 -5.03 -4.33 -14.32
C TYR A 101 -6.17 -4.83 -15.20
N ASN A 102 -6.28 -4.24 -16.39
CA ASN A 102 -7.27 -4.65 -17.38
C ASN A 102 -6.63 -5.65 -18.34
N GLU A 103 -7.05 -6.92 -18.25
CA GLU A 103 -6.52 -8.01 -19.11
C GLU A 103 -6.77 -7.76 -20.61
N PHE A 104 -7.84 -7.04 -20.96
CA PHE A 104 -8.16 -6.74 -22.37
C PHE A 104 -7.25 -5.65 -22.94
N SER A 105 -7.08 -4.55 -22.22
CA SER A 105 -6.21 -3.46 -22.67
C SER A 105 -4.72 -3.76 -22.42
N LYS A 106 -4.41 -4.71 -21.52
CA LYS A 106 -3.07 -5.01 -21.01
C LYS A 106 -2.40 -3.83 -20.29
N PHE A 107 -3.21 -2.88 -19.80
CA PHE A 107 -2.77 -1.69 -19.08
C PHE A 107 -3.41 -1.61 -17.69
N PHE A 108 -2.76 -0.86 -16.82
CA PHE A 108 -3.31 -0.49 -15.52
C PHE A 108 -4.24 0.72 -15.69
N GLU A 109 -5.45 0.62 -15.18
CA GLU A 109 -6.50 1.63 -15.29
C GLU A 109 -7.10 1.91 -13.91
N TYR A 110 -7.75 3.06 -13.75
CA TYR A 110 -8.50 3.31 -12.52
C TYR A 110 -9.70 2.37 -12.45
N LYS A 111 -9.95 1.79 -11.27
CA LYS A 111 -11.17 1.02 -11.01
C LYS A 111 -12.40 1.84 -11.38
N GLU A 112 -13.46 1.18 -11.82
CA GLU A 112 -14.69 1.83 -12.30
C GLU A 112 -15.20 2.94 -11.35
N LYS A 113 -15.20 2.66 -10.03
CA LYS A 113 -15.58 3.62 -8.97
C LYS A 113 -14.79 4.94 -9.00
N TYR A 114 -13.54 4.90 -9.47
CA TYR A 114 -12.59 6.00 -9.52
C TYR A 114 -12.25 6.47 -10.94
N ASN A 115 -12.91 5.95 -11.98
CA ASN A 115 -12.59 6.29 -13.38
C ASN A 115 -12.79 7.79 -13.68
N ASN A 116 -13.80 8.42 -13.06
CA ASN A 116 -14.10 9.84 -13.26
C ASN A 116 -13.20 10.78 -12.42
N GLU A 117 -12.47 11.67 -13.08
CA GLU A 117 -11.58 12.65 -12.44
C GLU A 117 -12.31 13.58 -11.46
N LYS A 118 -13.53 14.04 -11.79
CA LYS A 118 -14.33 14.89 -10.90
C LYS A 118 -14.68 14.16 -9.60
N LYS A 119 -15.01 12.86 -9.69
CA LYS A 119 -15.27 12.01 -8.52
C LYS A 119 -14.01 11.84 -7.69
N ARG A 120 -12.85 11.55 -8.30
CA ARG A 120 -11.56 11.45 -7.59
C ARG A 120 -11.22 12.73 -6.82
N LYS A 121 -11.31 13.90 -7.47
CA LYS A 121 -11.08 15.20 -6.81
C LYS A 121 -12.05 15.46 -5.67
N SER A 122 -13.32 15.10 -5.83
CA SER A 122 -14.33 15.25 -4.77
C SER A 122 -14.02 14.34 -3.58
N THR A 123 -13.73 13.06 -3.81
CA THR A 123 -13.35 12.11 -2.74
C THR A 123 -12.11 12.57 -1.99
N LYS A 124 -11.08 13.04 -2.71
CA LYS A 124 -9.85 13.59 -2.11
C LYS A 124 -10.15 14.79 -1.20
N ARG A 125 -10.97 15.74 -1.66
CA ARG A 125 -11.37 16.90 -0.84
C ARG A 125 -12.18 16.49 0.38
N ARG A 126 -13.10 15.53 0.25
CA ARG A 126 -13.90 15.00 1.36
C ARG A 126 -13.02 14.30 2.39
N ALA A 127 -12.11 13.44 1.95
CA ALA A 127 -11.15 12.77 2.83
C ALA A 127 -10.27 13.78 3.58
N PHE A 128 -9.76 14.80 2.89
CA PHE A 128 -8.98 15.87 3.53
C PHE A 128 -9.79 16.67 4.57
N ALA A 129 -11.02 17.07 4.21
CA ALA A 129 -11.90 17.79 5.13
C ALA A 129 -12.28 16.93 6.35
N ALA A 130 -12.56 15.64 6.14
CA ALA A 130 -12.84 14.70 7.22
C ALA A 130 -11.62 14.48 8.12
N TYR A 131 -10.42 14.32 7.54
CA TYR A 131 -9.16 14.28 8.30
C TYR A 131 -9.02 15.51 9.19
N PHE A 132 -9.18 16.71 8.62
CA PHE A 132 -9.05 17.95 9.37
C PHE A 132 -10.08 18.02 10.51
N LEU A 133 -11.34 17.65 10.25
CA LEU A 133 -12.39 17.63 11.25
C LEU A 133 -12.07 16.66 12.40
N TYR A 134 -11.69 15.41 12.10
CA TYR A 134 -11.39 14.41 13.13
C TYR A 134 -10.12 14.77 13.93
N ALA A 135 -9.07 15.26 13.26
CA ALA A 135 -7.85 15.72 13.92
C ALA A 135 -8.12 16.93 14.82
N PHE A 136 -8.92 17.90 14.33
CA PHE A 136 -9.32 19.07 15.10
C PHE A 136 -10.13 18.67 16.34
N LEU A 137 -11.13 17.78 16.19
CA LEU A 137 -11.91 17.28 17.32
C LEU A 137 -11.03 16.56 18.35
N ALA A 138 -10.10 15.72 17.90
CA ALA A 138 -9.17 15.03 18.80
C ALA A 138 -8.30 16.01 19.59
N LEU A 139 -7.79 17.05 18.92
CA LEU A 139 -6.98 18.10 19.53
C LEU A 139 -7.78 18.95 20.50
N MET A 140 -9.03 19.30 20.16
CA MET A 140 -9.93 20.01 21.08
C MET A 140 -10.20 19.19 22.33
N THR A 141 -10.46 17.87 22.21
CA THR A 141 -10.64 17.00 23.37
C THR A 141 -9.40 16.98 24.28
N LEU A 142 -8.19 17.01 23.72
CA LEU A 142 -6.95 17.11 24.50
C LEU A 142 -6.81 18.50 25.16
N MET A 143 -7.14 19.57 24.45
CA MET A 143 -7.04 20.94 24.99
C MET A 143 -7.98 21.16 26.18
N TYR A 144 -9.19 20.60 26.13
CA TYR A 144 -10.16 20.65 27.23
C TYR A 144 -9.98 19.52 28.26
N ALA A 145 -8.97 18.65 28.10
CA ALA A 145 -8.73 17.54 29.01
C ALA A 145 -8.60 17.95 30.49
N PRO A 146 -7.87 19.03 30.85
CA PRO A 146 -7.73 19.43 32.25
C PRO A 146 -9.08 19.77 32.90
N ILE A 147 -9.92 20.53 32.18
CA ILE A 147 -11.25 20.94 32.65
C ILE A 147 -12.18 19.73 32.76
N LEU A 148 -12.15 18.83 31.78
CA LEU A 148 -12.96 17.61 31.81
C LEU A 148 -12.58 16.68 32.97
N VAL A 149 -11.28 16.57 33.27
CA VAL A 149 -10.79 15.78 34.40
C VAL A 149 -11.10 16.46 35.74
N GLU A 150 -11.00 17.78 35.82
CA GLU A 150 -11.31 18.54 37.04
C GLU A 150 -12.80 18.43 37.40
N VAL A 151 -13.71 18.56 36.43
CA VAL A 151 -15.17 18.55 36.68
C VAL A 151 -15.74 17.15 36.84
N ARG A 152 -15.22 16.16 36.09
CA ARG A 152 -15.80 14.79 36.03
C ARG A 152 -14.90 13.72 36.64
N GLY A 153 -13.71 14.08 37.13
CA GLY A 153 -12.73 13.14 37.68
C GLY A 153 -12.39 12.02 36.71
N PHE A 154 -12.43 10.78 37.20
CA PHE A 154 -12.12 9.57 36.43
C PHE A 154 -13.03 9.37 35.19
N GLN A 155 -14.30 9.79 35.26
CA GLN A 155 -15.21 9.68 34.11
C GLN A 155 -14.77 10.61 32.96
N GLY A 156 -14.22 11.79 33.28
CA GLY A 156 -13.64 12.70 32.29
C GLY A 156 -12.45 12.07 31.58
N PHE A 157 -11.58 11.40 32.32
CA PHE A 157 -10.44 10.67 31.75
C PHE A 157 -10.88 9.52 30.83
N ALA A 158 -11.86 8.71 31.25
CA ALA A 158 -12.39 7.62 30.44
C ALA A 158 -13.04 8.13 29.14
N PHE A 159 -13.76 9.26 29.20
CA PHE A 159 -14.33 9.91 28.03
C PHE A 159 -13.23 10.34 27.04
N ILE A 160 -12.20 11.05 27.51
CA ILE A 160 -11.08 11.50 26.67
C ILE A 160 -10.39 10.31 26.00
N PHE A 161 -10.09 9.26 26.78
CA PHE A 161 -9.46 8.06 26.26
C PHE A 161 -10.29 7.41 25.14
N PHE A 162 -11.59 7.20 25.39
CA PHE A 162 -12.49 6.64 24.39
C PHE A 162 -12.53 7.52 23.14
N PHE A 163 -12.70 8.83 23.30
CA PHE A 163 -12.78 9.77 22.18
C PHE A 163 -11.52 9.74 21.31
N LEU A 164 -10.33 9.70 21.90
CA LEU A 164 -9.06 9.63 21.17
C LEU A 164 -8.86 8.29 20.45
N VAL A 165 -9.27 7.18 21.08
CA VAL A 165 -9.19 5.84 20.48
C VAL A 165 -10.05 5.73 19.22
N PHE A 166 -11.13 6.50 19.08
CA PHE A 166 -11.94 6.51 17.85
C PHE A 166 -11.51 7.59 16.86
N LEU A 167 -11.23 8.81 17.32
CA LEU A 167 -10.94 9.93 16.44
C LEU A 167 -9.56 9.85 15.78
N LEU A 168 -8.53 9.41 16.51
CA LEU A 168 -7.18 9.34 15.92
C LEU A 168 -7.10 8.29 14.81
N PRO A 169 -7.63 7.05 14.97
CA PRO A 169 -7.68 6.10 13.86
C PRO A 169 -8.57 6.57 12.71
N ALA A 170 -9.69 7.25 12.99
CA ALA A 170 -10.54 7.81 11.93
C ALA A 170 -9.80 8.90 11.13
N ALA A 171 -9.08 9.79 11.80
CA ALA A 171 -8.24 10.80 11.15
C ALA A 171 -7.15 10.13 10.31
N TRP A 172 -6.44 9.15 10.88
CA TRP A 172 -5.42 8.39 10.18
C TRP A 172 -5.96 7.72 8.90
N PHE A 173 -7.11 7.06 8.99
CA PHE A 173 -7.74 6.41 7.83
C PHE A 173 -8.11 7.41 6.73
N MET A 174 -8.61 8.59 7.11
CA MET A 174 -8.93 9.65 6.15
C MET A 174 -7.67 10.24 5.48
N LEU A 175 -6.58 10.35 6.23
CA LEU A 175 -5.28 10.76 5.69
C LEU A 175 -4.73 9.72 4.70
N GLU A 176 -4.87 8.44 5.02
CA GLU A 176 -4.46 7.34 4.13
C GLU A 176 -5.28 7.36 2.83
N GLU A 177 -6.60 7.54 2.92
CA GLU A 177 -7.47 7.64 1.75
C GLU A 177 -7.13 8.86 0.86
N TYR A 178 -6.72 9.98 1.47
CA TYR A 178 -6.20 11.12 0.75
C TYR A 178 -4.92 10.77 -0.04
N GLY A 179 -3.97 10.09 0.61
CA GLY A 179 -2.70 9.69 0.00
C GLY A 179 -2.86 8.67 -1.14
N ARG A 180 -3.82 7.74 -1.03
CA ARG A 180 -4.10 6.72 -2.06
C ARG A 180 -4.37 7.31 -3.45
N SER A 181 -5.05 8.47 -3.52
CA SER A 181 -5.31 9.13 -4.81
C SER A 181 -4.06 9.71 -5.46
N GLU A 182 -3.11 10.20 -4.67
CA GLU A 182 -1.85 10.73 -5.19
C GLU A 182 -0.93 9.60 -5.62
N ASN A 183 -0.86 8.54 -4.81
CA ASN A 183 -0.08 7.35 -5.10
C ASN A 183 -0.54 6.66 -6.39
N ALA A 184 -1.85 6.55 -6.62
CA ALA A 184 -2.41 6.03 -7.86
C ALA A 184 -2.05 6.88 -9.09
N ALA A 185 -2.15 8.21 -8.98
CA ALA A 185 -1.76 9.11 -10.05
C ALA A 185 -0.25 9.05 -10.34
N HIS A 186 0.56 8.97 -9.28
CA HIS A 186 2.01 8.83 -9.40
C HIS A 186 2.40 7.48 -10.03
N PHE A 187 1.71 6.39 -9.70
CA PHE A 187 1.92 5.10 -10.34
C PHE A 187 1.57 5.12 -11.84
N LEU A 188 0.41 5.66 -12.21
CA LEU A 188 0.00 5.70 -13.63
C LEU A 188 0.90 6.62 -14.47
N SER A 189 1.31 7.77 -13.93
CA SER A 189 2.30 8.64 -14.60
C SER A 189 3.68 7.99 -14.72
N PHE A 190 4.09 7.18 -13.73
CA PHE A 190 5.30 6.37 -13.82
C PHE A 190 5.22 5.37 -14.97
N LEU A 191 4.09 4.67 -15.12
CA LEU A 191 3.85 3.74 -16.24
C LEU A 191 3.83 4.46 -17.60
N GLU A 192 3.23 5.64 -17.68
CA GLU A 192 3.20 6.44 -18.92
C GLU A 192 4.60 6.92 -19.33
N LYS A 193 5.45 7.28 -18.35
CA LYS A 193 6.83 7.66 -18.62
C LYS A 193 7.64 6.48 -19.14
N ASP A 194 7.44 5.30 -18.58
CA ASP A 194 8.10 4.06 -18.99
C ASP A 194 7.67 3.66 -20.42
N SER A 195 6.37 3.72 -20.74
CA SER A 195 5.85 3.40 -22.08
C SER A 195 6.39 4.35 -23.18
N LYS A 196 6.48 5.65 -22.89
CA LYS A 196 7.11 6.63 -23.79
C LYS A 196 8.59 6.34 -24.02
N TYR A 197 9.29 5.82 -23.00
CA TYR A 197 10.68 5.39 -23.12
C TYR A 197 10.83 4.19 -24.06
N TYR A 198 9.95 3.19 -23.96
CA TYR A 198 9.92 2.05 -24.87
C TYR A 198 9.66 2.47 -26.33
N PHE A 199 8.68 3.35 -26.56
CA PHE A 199 8.38 3.86 -27.90
C PHE A 199 9.54 4.65 -28.50
N LYS A 200 10.23 5.48 -27.71
CA LYS A 200 11.39 6.25 -28.19
C LYS A 200 12.59 5.35 -28.52
N LYS A 201 12.79 4.25 -27.77
CA LYS A 201 13.86 3.28 -28.03
C LYS A 201 13.60 2.46 -29.29
N SER A 202 12.35 2.08 -29.58
CA SER A 202 12.00 1.37 -30.81
C SER A 202 12.05 2.23 -32.08
N VAL A 203 11.88 3.55 -31.94
CA VAL A 203 11.99 4.50 -33.07
C VAL A 203 13.44 4.87 -33.38
N ASN A 204 14.34 4.83 -32.38
CA ASN A 204 15.76 5.13 -32.52
C ASN A 204 16.67 3.89 -32.63
N SER A 205 16.12 2.68 -32.69
CA SER A 205 16.92 1.52 -33.09
C SER A 205 17.16 1.61 -34.59
N ASP A 206 18.30 2.17 -34.97
CA ASP A 206 18.80 2.19 -36.34
C ASP A 206 18.56 0.84 -37.02
N PRO A 207 18.11 0.80 -38.29
CA PRO A 207 17.97 -0.46 -39.00
C PRO A 207 19.35 -1.11 -39.02
N ILE A 208 19.45 -2.27 -38.36
CA ILE A 208 20.62 -3.14 -38.43
C ILE A 208 20.87 -3.37 -39.91
N ARG A 209 21.89 -2.68 -40.46
CA ARG A 209 22.43 -2.96 -41.79
C ARG A 209 22.94 -4.39 -41.73
N TYR A 210 22.11 -5.34 -42.19
CA TYR A 210 22.57 -6.67 -42.55
C TYR A 210 23.61 -6.49 -43.65
N GLY A 211 24.89 -6.53 -43.27
CA GLY A 211 26.00 -6.60 -44.21
C GLY A 211 25.89 -7.93 -44.95
N SER A 212 25.37 -7.89 -46.17
CA SER A 212 25.46 -8.97 -47.13
C SER A 212 26.93 -9.13 -47.54
N ALA A 213 27.67 -9.97 -46.83
CA ALA A 213 28.95 -10.48 -47.29
C ALA A 213 28.69 -11.44 -48.45
N ALA A 214 28.94 -10.98 -49.68
CA ALA A 214 28.97 -11.84 -50.85
C ALA A 214 30.21 -12.76 -50.76
N PRO A 215 30.08 -14.08 -51.04
CA PRO A 215 31.24 -14.96 -51.13
C PRO A 215 31.98 -14.71 -52.45
N ASN A 216 33.25 -14.31 -52.35
CA ASN A 216 34.18 -14.35 -53.47
C ASN A 216 34.56 -15.82 -53.72
N TYR A 217 34.11 -16.36 -54.84
CA TYR A 217 34.69 -17.57 -55.43
C TYR A 217 35.86 -17.15 -56.32
N ALA A 218 37.05 -17.60 -55.98
CA ALA A 218 38.23 -17.62 -56.84
C ALA A 218 38.63 -19.08 -57.07
#